data_AF-A0A0B0PG95-F1
#
_entry.id   AF-A0A0B0PG95-F1
#
_cell.length_a   1.000
_cell.length_b   1.000
_cell.length_c   1.000
_cell.angle_alpha   90.00
_cell.angle_beta   90.00
_cell.angle_gamma   90.00
#
_symmetry.space_group_name_H-M   'P 1'
#
loop_
_entity.id
_entity.type
_entity.pdbx_description
1 polymer ?
#
loop_
_entity_poly.entity_id
_entity_poly.type
_entity_poly.pdbx_seq_one_letter_code
_entity_poly.pdbx_strand_id
1 'polypeptide(L)' 'MSQATFSLTPIMDPYGIPKAVKVLDSMSEEVLEASLLYFFSLRLLLNKDKRNMWLSINPKIRALWLKTKMEDS' A
#
# COMPACT_ATOMS: atom_id res chain seq x y z
N MET A 1 -18.41 27.52 -30.44
CA MET A 1 -18.18 26.24 -29.72
C MET A 1 -16.68 26.04 -29.63
N SER A 2 -16.09 26.19 -28.44
CA SER A 2 -14.65 25.94 -28.25
C SER A 2 -14.45 24.51 -27.78
N GLN A 3 -13.78 23.71 -28.60
CA GLN A 3 -13.37 22.36 -28.26
C GLN A 3 -12.21 22.45 -27.26
N ALA A 4 -12.51 22.28 -25.97
CA ALA A 4 -11.49 22.15 -24.94
C ALA A 4 -10.83 20.78 -25.09
N THR A 5 -9.62 20.75 -25.64
CA THR A 5 -8.74 19.58 -25.60
C THR A 5 -8.34 19.34 -24.15
N PHE A 6 -9.02 18.42 -23.47
CA PHE A 6 -8.53 17.86 -22.21
C PHE A 6 -7.24 17.09 -22.53
N SER A 7 -6.07 17.74 -22.40
CA SER A 7 -4.81 17.04 -22.36
C SER A 7 -4.83 16.14 -21.13
N LEU A 8 -5.05 14.85 -21.34
CA LEU A 8 -4.80 13.80 -20.36
C LEU A 8 -3.30 13.81 -20.08
N THR A 9 -2.86 14.69 -19.18
CA THR A 9 -1.62 14.45 -18.45
C THR A 9 -1.79 13.07 -17.86
N PRO A 10 -0.89 12.11 -18.12
CA PRO A 10 -0.93 10.84 -17.40
C PRO A 10 -0.85 11.25 -15.94
N ILE A 11 -1.90 10.98 -15.16
CA ILE A 11 -1.82 11.10 -13.72
C ILE A 11 -0.77 10.06 -13.34
N MET A 12 0.50 10.49 -13.25
CA MET A 12 1.55 9.71 -12.62
C MET A 12 0.95 9.34 -11.28
N ASP A 13 0.73 8.04 -11.08
CA ASP A 13 0.16 7.57 -9.84
C ASP A 13 0.96 8.17 -8.68
N PRO A 14 0.40 9.13 -7.93
CA PRO A 14 1.15 9.93 -6.98
C PRO A 14 1.67 9.09 -5.80
N TYR A 15 1.19 7.85 -5.70
CA TYR A 15 1.57 6.90 -4.68
C TYR A 15 2.34 5.70 -5.23
N GLY A 16 2.47 5.60 -6.56
CA GLY A 16 3.15 4.49 -7.23
C GLY A 16 2.61 3.11 -6.83
N ILE A 17 1.30 2.97 -6.63
CA ILE A 17 0.60 1.74 -6.25
C ILE A 17 0.98 0.58 -7.17
N PRO A 18 0.92 0.65 -8.52
CA PRO A 18 1.38 -0.43 -9.38
C PRO A 18 2.85 -0.80 -9.16
N LYS A 19 3.71 0.17 -8.83
CA LYS A 19 5.12 -0.08 -8.52
C LYS A 19 5.28 -0.76 -7.16
N ALA A 20 4.53 -0.33 -6.16
CA ALA A 20 4.54 -0.94 -4.83
C ALA A 20 3.93 -2.34 -4.81
N VAL A 21 2.87 -2.60 -5.60
CA VAL A 21 2.33 -3.96 -5.82
C VAL A 21 3.41 -4.83 -6.45
N LYS A 22 4.07 -4.38 -7.53
CA LYS A 22 5.17 -5.15 -8.15
C LYS A 22 6.32 -5.46 -7.19
N VAL A 23 6.67 -4.52 -6.29
CA VAL A 23 7.71 -4.75 -5.27
C VAL A 23 7.22 -5.79 -4.25
N LEU A 24 5.97 -5.72 -3.80
CA LEU A 24 5.40 -6.74 -2.90
C LEU A 24 5.37 -8.11 -3.56
N ASP A 25 4.95 -8.21 -4.83
CA ASP A 25 4.92 -9.46 -5.58
C ASP A 25 6.33 -10.04 -5.77
N SER A 26 7.34 -9.19 -5.97
CA SER A 26 8.74 -9.63 -6.04
C SER A 26 9.29 -10.18 -4.73
N MET A 27 8.66 -9.84 -3.60
CA MET A 27 9.02 -10.38 -2.28
C MET A 27 8.25 -11.66 -1.95
N SER A 28 7.43 -12.21 -2.86
CA SER A 28 6.60 -13.40 -2.63
C SER A 28 7.42 -14.65 -2.24
N GLU A 29 8.69 -14.72 -2.64
CA GLU A 29 9.63 -15.77 -2.26
C GLU A 29 10.07 -15.67 -0.79
N GLU A 30 10.10 -14.46 -0.22
CA GLU A 30 10.50 -14.19 1.17
C GLU A 30 9.29 -14.02 2.11
N VAL A 31 8.16 -13.56 1.55
CA VAL A 31 6.90 -13.27 2.23
C VAL A 31 5.80 -13.98 1.49
N LEU A 32 5.32 -15.10 2.03
CA LEU A 32 4.21 -15.86 1.44
C LEU A 32 3.05 -14.92 1.10
N GLU A 33 2.49 -15.04 -0.12
CA GLU A 33 1.34 -14.23 -0.57
C GLU A 33 0.12 -14.40 0.36
N ALA A 34 -0.01 -15.58 0.97
CA ALA A 34 -1.03 -15.87 1.97
C ALA A 34 -0.74 -15.25 3.36
N SER A 35 0.42 -14.62 3.55
CA SER A 35 0.77 -14.02 4.82
C SER A 35 -0.14 -12.83 5.13
N LEU A 36 -0.47 -12.69 6.41
CA LEU A 36 -1.17 -11.51 6.91
C LEU A 36 -0.44 -10.20 6.57
N LEU A 37 0.90 -10.25 6.47
CA LEU A 37 1.72 -9.09 6.12
C LEU A 37 1.49 -8.64 4.67
N TYR A 38 1.43 -9.58 3.73
CA TYR A 38 1.17 -9.29 2.31
C TYR A 38 -0.23 -8.68 2.14
N PHE A 39 -1.27 -9.32 2.70
CA PHE A 39 -2.64 -8.81 2.65
C PHE A 39 -2.79 -7.45 3.34
N PHE A 40 -2.12 -7.25 4.47
CA PHE A 40 -2.12 -5.98 5.19
C PHE A 40 -1.50 -4.86 4.36
N SER A 41 -0.33 -5.12 3.76
CA SER A 41 0.38 -4.17 2.91
C SER A 41 -0.45 -3.79 1.68
N LEU A 42 -1.10 -4.78 1.04
CA LEU A 42 -1.99 -4.54 -0.10
C LEU A 42 -3.21 -3.69 0.29
N ARG A 43 -3.85 -3.98 1.43
CA ARG A 43 -5.01 -3.20 1.93
C ARG A 43 -4.63 -1.75 2.25
N LEU A 44 -3.46 -1.52 2.85
CA LEU A 44 -2.95 -0.16 3.08
C LEU A 44 -2.66 0.54 1.75
N LEU A 45 -2.05 -0.16 0.80
CA LEU A 45 -1.67 0.42 -0.47
C LEU A 45 -2.88 0.90 -1.28
N LEU A 46 -3.94 0.08 -1.34
CA LEU A 46 -5.17 0.35 -2.09
C LEU A 46 -6.11 1.38 -1.44
N ASN A 47 -5.99 1.63 -0.13
CA ASN A 47 -6.85 2.58 0.57
C ASN A 47 -6.06 3.79 1.11
N LYS A 48 -6.13 4.91 0.39
CA LYS A 48 -5.41 6.15 0.71
C LYS A 48 -5.65 6.65 2.13
N ASP A 49 -6.89 6.64 2.61
CA ASP A 49 -7.22 7.19 3.93
C ASP A 49 -6.69 6.30 5.05
N LYS A 50 -6.84 4.97 4.90
CA LYS A 50 -6.24 4.00 5.82
C LYS A 50 -4.72 4.08 5.80
N ARG A 51 -4.10 4.30 4.65
CA ARG A 51 -2.65 4.50 4.53
C ARG A 51 -2.20 5.74 5.28
N ASN A 52 -2.85 6.88 5.04
CA ASN A 52 -2.49 8.15 5.69
C ASN A 52 -2.70 8.07 7.20
N MET A 53 -3.82 7.50 7.64
CA MET A 53 -4.09 7.24 9.05
C MET A 53 -3.03 6.32 9.65
N TRP A 54 -2.70 5.20 9.00
CA TRP A 54 -1.67 4.29 9.47
C TRP A 54 -0.31 4.99 9.55
N LEU A 55 0.10 5.74 8.52
CA LEU A 55 1.36 6.48 8.51
C LEU A 55 1.46 7.56 9.61
N SER A 56 0.32 8.09 10.07
CA SER A 56 0.27 9.08 11.15
C SER A 56 0.50 8.48 12.54
N ILE A 57 0.40 7.15 12.70
CA ILE A 57 0.64 6.48 13.98
C ILE A 57 2.13 6.43 14.28
N ASN A 58 2.48 6.54 15.57
CA ASN A 58 3.86 6.43 16.05
C ASN A 58 4.54 5.13 15.52
N PRO A 59 5.76 5.21 14.95
CA PRO A 59 6.48 4.04 14.42
C PRO A 59 6.60 2.85 15.39
N LYS A 60 6.82 3.10 16.69
CA LYS A 60 6.93 2.04 17.70
C LYS A 60 5.61 1.31 17.91
N ILE A 61 4.50 2.05 17.88
CA ILE A 61 3.15 1.47 18.02
C ILE A 61 2.81 0.63 16.78
N ARG A 62 3.16 1.11 15.58
CA ARG A 62 2.95 0.34 14.33
C ARG A 62 3.72 -0.98 14.33
N ALA A 63 4.98 -0.95 14.76
CA ALA A 63 5.81 -2.14 14.86
C ALA A 63 5.24 -3.15 15.87
N LEU A 64 4.79 -2.67 17.04
CA LEU A 64 4.16 -3.52 18.05
C LEU A 64 2.86 -4.17 17.53
N TRP A 65 1.99 -3.38 16.90
CA TRP A 65 0.73 -3.88 16.34
C TRP A 65 0.96 -4.93 15.25
N LEU A 66 1.93 -4.70 14.35
CA LEU A 66 2.33 -5.65 13.32
C LEU A 66 2.84 -6.96 13.92
N LYS A 67 3.68 -6.86 14.96
CA LYS A 67 4.20 -8.02 15.67
C LYS A 67 3.07 -8.86 16.27
N THR A 68 2.13 -8.25 17.00
CA THR A 68 0.97 -8.96 17.57
C THR A 68 0.13 -9.63 16.48
N LYS A 69 -0.10 -8.96 15.35
CA LYS A 69 -0.86 -9.55 14.22
C LYS A 69 -0.18 -10.74 13.55
N MET A 70 1.15 -10.81 13.63
CA MET A 70 1.92 -11.96 13.11
C MET A 70 2.02 -13.11 14.12
N GLU A 71 2.01 -12.80 15.43
CA GLU A 71 2.04 -13.82 16.49
C GLU A 71 0.67 -14.50 16.70
N ASP A 72 -0.43 -13.82 16.36
CA ASP A 72 -1.81 -14.35 16.44
C ASP A 72 -2.20 -15.25 15.24
N SER A 73 -1.28 -15.52 14.31
CA SER A 73 -1.54 -16.21 13.03
C SER A 73 -0.79 -17.52 12.88
#